data_AF-A0A7V8NUU0-F1
#
_entry.id   AF-A0A7V8NUU0-F1
#
_cell.length_a   1.000
_cell.length_b   1.000
_cell.length_c   1.000
_cell.angle_alpha   90.00
_cell.angle_beta   90.00
_cell.angle_gamma   90.00
#
_symmetry.space_group_name_H-M   'P 1'
#
loop_
_entity.id
_entity.type
_entity.pdbx_description
1 polymer ?
#
loop_
_entity_poly.entity_id
_entity_poly.type
_entity_poly.pdbx_seq_one_letter_code
_entity_poly.pdbx_strand_id
1 'polypeptide(L)'
;TEDRTFTQHLHSMGMICDFFPGIFVARQLDGIKFAFGQTIVTTRSCLKAFGGYESIENRPADDLLVGRYIAQQGYKVELLPYAVKTVPDYDSFKELFIKRLRWLTVMRHMRPWGHIGLTFTQGLPWSLAALLTHPADGIGAAYVGAYVLSRLAITWLVGAWGLKQRGLWKKMPLVIFWDASAFVIWLLTFGRRRIRWRNVDYRIHDGMLVPVAPNPASDSPR
;
A
#
# COMPACT_ATOMS: atom_id res chain seq x y z
N THR A 1 1.32 -15.51 -8.70
CA THR A 1 1.68 -16.16 -7.43
C THR A 1 0.90 -17.45 -7.30
N GLU A 2 1.43 -18.43 -6.57
CA GLU A 2 0.68 -19.64 -6.20
C GLU A 2 0.03 -19.41 -4.84
N ASP A 3 -1.01 -18.59 -4.81
CA ASP A 3 -1.76 -18.33 -3.59
C ASP A 3 -2.52 -19.62 -3.18
N ARG A 4 -2.40 -20.04 -1.93
CA ARG A 4 -3.06 -21.24 -1.38
C ARG A 4 -4.12 -20.91 -0.33
N THR A 5 -3.98 -19.79 0.36
CA THR A 5 -4.87 -19.39 1.45
C THR A 5 -5.72 -18.18 1.08
N PHE A 6 -6.85 -18.01 1.77
CA PHE A 6 -7.70 -16.81 1.64
C PHE A 6 -6.90 -15.52 1.82
N THR A 7 -6.03 -15.45 2.84
CA THR A 7 -5.17 -14.30 3.11
C THR A 7 -4.26 -13.95 1.94
N GLN A 8 -3.66 -14.96 1.30
CA GLN A 8 -2.78 -14.77 0.15
C GLN A 8 -3.57 -14.29 -1.08
N HIS A 9 -4.75 -14.87 -1.33
CA HIS A 9 -5.65 -14.37 -2.37
C HIS A 9 -6.07 -12.93 -2.15
N LEU A 10 -6.39 -12.57 -0.91
CA LEU A 10 -6.78 -11.22 -0.55
C LEU A 10 -5.63 -10.23 -0.74
N HIS A 11 -4.42 -10.57 -0.31
CA HIS A 11 -3.25 -9.74 -0.55
C HIS A 11 -2.99 -9.53 -2.04
N SER A 12 -2.98 -10.61 -2.83
CA SER A 12 -2.80 -10.54 -4.28
C SER A 12 -3.87 -9.67 -4.92
N MET A 13 -5.12 -9.77 -4.46
CA MET A 13 -6.19 -8.89 -4.93
C MET A 13 -5.91 -7.43 -4.60
N GLY A 14 -5.53 -7.12 -3.35
CA GLY A 14 -5.16 -5.76 -2.94
C GLY A 14 -3.98 -5.19 -3.74
N MET A 15 -3.01 -6.03 -4.14
CA MET A 15 -1.95 -5.58 -5.03
C MET A 15 -2.49 -5.17 -6.41
N ILE A 16 -3.40 -5.97 -6.97
CA ILE A 16 -3.98 -5.77 -8.31
C ILE A 16 -4.94 -4.59 -8.35
N CYS A 17 -5.85 -4.48 -7.38
CA CYS A 17 -6.94 -3.52 -7.44
C CYS A 17 -6.61 -2.16 -6.81
N ASP A 18 -5.55 -2.06 -6.01
CA ASP A 18 -5.25 -0.85 -5.22
C ASP A 18 -3.79 -0.39 -5.42
N PHE A 19 -2.81 -1.27 -5.14
CA PHE A 19 -1.39 -0.91 -5.21
C PHE A 19 -0.91 -0.55 -6.63
N PHE A 20 -1.07 -1.44 -7.62
CA PHE A 20 -0.61 -1.20 -8.99
C PHE A 20 -1.33 -0.04 -9.70
N PRO A 21 -2.66 0.12 -9.61
CA PRO A 21 -3.34 1.30 -10.14
C PRO A 21 -2.76 2.61 -9.61
N GLY A 22 -2.47 2.69 -8.30
CA GLY A 22 -1.83 3.87 -7.70
C GLY A 22 -0.45 4.16 -8.28
N ILE A 23 0.33 3.13 -8.61
CA ILE A 23 1.64 3.27 -9.26
C ILE A 23 1.49 3.83 -10.69
N PHE A 24 0.48 3.38 -11.45
CA PHE A 24 0.25 3.88 -12.81
C PHE A 24 -0.17 5.35 -12.82
N VAL A 25 -1.02 5.75 -11.87
CA VAL A 25 -1.38 7.16 -11.67
C VAL A 25 -0.13 7.98 -11.30
N ALA A 26 0.70 7.49 -10.38
CA ALA A 26 1.94 8.17 -10.01
C ALA A 26 2.91 8.31 -11.21
N ARG A 27 3.04 7.26 -12.04
CA ARG A 27 3.84 7.29 -13.27
C ARG A 27 3.36 8.38 -14.23
N GLN A 28 2.05 8.54 -14.37
CA GLN A 28 1.45 9.50 -15.30
C GLN A 28 1.55 10.95 -14.82
N LEU A 29 1.40 11.19 -13.52
CA LEU A 29 1.37 12.54 -12.95
C LEU A 29 2.76 13.09 -12.60
N ASP A 30 3.56 12.30 -11.88
CA ASP A 30 4.83 12.77 -11.29
C ASP A 30 6.07 12.04 -11.84
N GLY A 31 5.86 10.99 -12.64
CA GLY A 31 6.88 10.02 -12.98
C GLY A 31 7.19 9.06 -11.82
N ILE A 32 7.98 8.02 -12.11
CA ILE A 32 8.44 7.08 -11.07
C ILE A 32 9.67 7.67 -10.38
N LYS A 33 9.54 7.89 -9.08
CA LYS A 33 10.58 8.46 -8.20
C LYS A 33 10.73 7.63 -6.91
N PHE A 34 10.42 6.34 -7.00
CA PHE A 34 10.44 5.38 -5.91
C PHE A 34 10.78 4.00 -6.47
N ALA A 35 11.31 3.12 -5.63
CA ALA A 35 11.53 1.71 -5.98
C ALA A 35 10.65 0.80 -5.10
N PHE A 36 10.69 -0.51 -5.37
CA PHE A 36 9.99 -1.51 -4.59
C PHE A 36 10.98 -2.45 -3.92
N GLY A 37 10.81 -2.70 -2.62
CA GLY A 37 11.69 -3.59 -1.86
C GLY A 37 11.71 -5.04 -2.34
N GLN A 38 10.84 -5.43 -3.28
CA GLN A 38 10.86 -6.73 -3.93
C GLN A 38 12.12 -6.93 -4.77
N THR A 39 12.51 -5.92 -5.56
CA THR A 39 13.71 -5.96 -6.42
C THR A 39 14.11 -4.55 -6.82
N ILE A 40 15.35 -4.18 -6.55
CA ILE A 40 15.96 -2.91 -6.95
C ILE A 40 17.28 -3.21 -7.65
N VAL A 41 17.47 -2.68 -8.86
CA VAL A 41 18.73 -2.79 -9.61
C VAL A 41 19.28 -1.39 -9.83
N THR A 42 20.49 -1.14 -9.33
CA THR A 42 21.19 0.14 -9.46
C THR A 42 22.71 -0.09 -9.38
N THR A 43 23.50 0.93 -9.66
CA THR A 43 24.96 0.88 -9.57
C THR A 43 25.44 1.24 -8.16
N ARG A 44 26.64 0.76 -7.80
CA ARG A 44 27.33 1.19 -6.57
C ARG A 44 27.57 2.69 -6.54
N SER A 45 27.82 3.32 -7.69
CA SER A 45 28.04 4.77 -7.78
C SER A 45 26.79 5.57 -7.39
N CYS A 46 25.61 5.19 -7.88
CA CYS A 46 24.34 5.84 -7.53
C CYS A 46 24.01 5.73 -6.04
N LEU A 47 24.30 4.57 -5.42
CA LEU A 47 24.14 4.37 -3.98
C LEU A 47 25.12 5.25 -3.18
N LYS A 48 26.40 5.26 -3.57
CA LYS A 48 27.43 6.05 -2.90
C LYS A 48 27.13 7.55 -2.97
N ALA A 49 26.54 8.03 -4.06
CA ALA A 49 26.25 9.45 -4.27
C ALA A 49 25.26 10.05 -3.26
N PHE A 50 24.36 9.26 -2.65
CA PHE A 50 23.50 9.72 -1.55
C PHE A 50 24.00 9.32 -0.15
N GLY A 51 25.19 8.70 -0.07
CA GLY A 51 25.79 8.27 1.20
C GLY A 51 25.53 6.81 1.60
N GLY A 52 25.04 5.97 0.67
CA GLY A 52 24.81 4.55 0.94
C GLY A 52 23.60 4.25 1.83
N TYR A 53 23.39 2.98 2.16
CA TYR A 53 22.24 2.56 3.00
C TYR A 53 22.35 3.10 4.42
N GLU A 54 23.57 3.37 4.89
CA GLU A 54 23.89 3.99 6.17
C GLU A 54 23.16 5.34 6.34
N SER A 55 23.04 6.11 5.25
CA SER A 55 22.33 7.42 5.26
C SER A 55 20.80 7.32 5.45
N ILE A 56 20.23 6.11 5.30
CA ILE A 56 18.79 5.84 5.38
C ILE A 56 18.43 4.73 6.36
N GLU A 57 19.39 4.17 7.10
CA GLU A 57 19.20 3.02 7.99
C GLU A 57 18.06 3.24 9.00
N ASN A 58 18.03 4.42 9.61
CA ASN A 58 17.01 4.79 10.59
C ASN A 58 15.77 5.42 9.96
N ARG A 59 15.59 5.37 8.64
CA ARG A 59 14.41 5.91 7.97
C ARG A 59 13.51 4.77 7.49
N PRO A 60 12.18 4.91 7.56
CA PRO A 60 11.28 3.91 7.03
C PRO A 60 11.18 4.01 5.51
N ALA A 61 10.74 2.91 4.87
CA ALA A 61 10.57 2.83 3.41
C ALA A 61 11.89 3.16 2.68
N ASP A 62 12.92 2.39 3.00
CA ASP A 62 14.23 2.41 2.37
C ASP A 62 14.14 2.28 0.84
N ASP A 63 13.28 1.38 0.34
CA ASP A 63 12.99 1.20 -1.08
C ASP A 63 12.50 2.49 -1.78
N LEU A 64 11.56 3.20 -1.16
CA LEU A 64 11.07 4.49 -1.64
C LEU A 64 12.20 5.53 -1.64
N LEU A 65 13.00 5.58 -0.58
CA LEU A 65 14.09 6.54 -0.43
C LEU A 65 15.21 6.31 -1.44
N VAL A 66 15.61 5.05 -1.69
CA VAL A 66 16.60 4.70 -2.71
C VAL A 66 16.15 5.24 -4.08
N GLY A 67 14.91 4.96 -4.48
CA GLY A 67 14.38 5.47 -5.74
C GLY A 67 14.32 7.00 -5.78
N ARG A 68 13.89 7.65 -4.68
CA ARG A 68 13.80 9.10 -4.60
C ARG A 68 15.16 9.78 -4.71
N TYR A 69 16.15 9.32 -3.96
CA TYR A 69 17.48 9.91 -3.95
C TYR A 69 18.23 9.71 -5.26
N ILE A 70 18.05 8.56 -5.92
CA ILE A 70 18.59 8.35 -7.27
C ILE A 70 17.91 9.29 -8.27
N ALA A 71 16.59 9.47 -8.19
CA ALA A 71 15.89 10.43 -9.04
C ALA A 71 16.35 11.88 -8.83
N GLN A 72 16.65 12.26 -7.58
CA GLN A 72 17.19 13.59 -7.23
C GLN A 72 18.61 13.84 -7.77
N GLN A 73 19.36 12.78 -8.08
CA GLN A 73 20.65 12.88 -8.77
C GLN A 73 20.49 13.13 -10.29
N GLY A 74 19.25 13.21 -10.80
CA GLY A 74 18.96 13.42 -12.22
C GLY A 74 18.82 12.13 -13.04
N TYR A 75 18.94 10.96 -12.41
CA TYR A 75 18.70 9.69 -13.10
C TYR A 75 17.21 9.41 -13.25
N LYS A 76 16.86 8.69 -14.32
CA LYS A 76 15.51 8.17 -14.51
C LYS A 76 15.34 6.87 -13.74
N VAL A 77 14.31 6.78 -12.90
CA VAL A 77 13.90 5.52 -12.27
C VAL A 77 12.79 4.90 -13.10
N GLU A 78 12.98 3.66 -13.51
CA GLU A 78 12.05 2.92 -14.37
C GLU A 78 11.52 1.67 -13.68
N LEU A 79 10.28 1.32 -14.01
CA LEU A 79 9.70 0.05 -13.64
C LEU A 79 9.99 -0.99 -14.72
N LEU A 80 10.31 -2.22 -14.30
CA LEU A 80 10.40 -3.34 -15.23
C LEU A 80 9.05 -3.55 -15.93
N PRO A 81 9.04 -3.93 -17.23
CA PRO A 81 7.81 -4.14 -17.99
C PRO A 81 7.11 -5.47 -17.65
N TYR A 82 7.50 -6.11 -16.55
CA TYR A 82 6.94 -7.36 -16.06
C TYR A 82 6.94 -7.40 -14.54
N ALA A 83 5.99 -8.16 -13.99
CA ALA A 83 5.92 -8.37 -12.54
C ALA A 83 6.86 -9.49 -12.10
N VAL A 84 7.54 -9.27 -10.98
CA VAL A 84 8.29 -10.30 -10.28
C VAL A 84 7.36 -11.13 -9.39
N LYS A 85 7.61 -12.43 -9.29
CA LYS A 85 6.85 -13.30 -8.37
C LYS A 85 7.33 -13.05 -6.94
N THR A 86 6.40 -12.93 -6.01
CA THR A 86 6.70 -12.82 -4.59
C THR A 86 6.12 -13.95 -3.79
N VAL A 87 6.79 -14.30 -2.70
CA VAL A 87 6.29 -15.23 -1.70
C VAL A 87 5.72 -14.42 -0.54
N PRO A 88 4.48 -14.69 -0.11
CA PRO A 88 3.89 -14.05 1.06
C PRO A 88 4.63 -14.50 2.33
N ASP A 89 4.87 -13.55 3.24
CA ASP A 89 5.55 -13.71 4.54
C ASP A 89 4.57 -13.56 5.72
N TYR A 90 3.31 -13.92 5.51
CA TYR A 90 2.24 -13.85 6.51
C TYR A 90 1.32 -15.07 6.35
N ASP A 91 0.87 -15.59 7.48
CA ASP A 91 0.09 -16.83 7.55
C ASP A 91 -1.39 -16.56 7.88
N SER A 92 -1.72 -15.34 8.35
CA SER A 92 -3.09 -14.96 8.73
C SER A 92 -3.53 -13.58 8.24
N PHE A 93 -4.85 -13.39 8.15
CA PHE A 93 -5.44 -12.08 7.83
C PHE A 93 -5.00 -11.00 8.83
N LYS A 94 -4.89 -11.36 10.12
CA LYS A 94 -4.43 -10.46 11.18
C LYS A 94 -3.01 -9.95 10.90
N GLU A 95 -2.09 -10.83 10.50
CA GLU A 95 -0.71 -10.45 10.16
C GLU A 95 -0.66 -9.57 8.93
N LEU A 96 -1.40 -9.91 7.87
CA LEU A 96 -1.54 -9.08 6.68
C LEU A 96 -2.08 -7.68 7.04
N PHE A 97 -3.11 -7.62 7.87
CA PHE A 97 -3.73 -6.38 8.33
C PHE A 97 -2.73 -5.52 9.11
N ILE A 98 -2.01 -6.10 10.08
CA ILE A 98 -0.97 -5.40 10.86
C ILE A 98 0.15 -4.90 9.95
N LYS A 99 0.59 -5.72 8.98
CA LYS A 99 1.63 -5.35 8.00
C LYS A 99 1.18 -4.18 7.14
N ARG A 100 -0.03 -4.22 6.59
CA ARG A 100 -0.60 -3.15 5.76
C ARG A 100 -0.85 -1.87 6.55
N LEU A 101 -1.33 -1.99 7.79
CA LEU A 101 -1.50 -0.86 8.69
C LEU A 101 -0.15 -0.18 9.01
N ARG A 102 0.92 -0.96 9.21
CA ARG A 102 2.27 -0.42 9.36
C ARG A 102 2.73 0.32 8.10
N TRP A 103 2.58 -0.29 6.92
CA TRP A 103 2.96 0.35 5.64
C TRP A 103 2.24 1.67 5.43
N LEU A 104 0.92 1.68 5.63
CA LEU A 104 0.13 2.89 5.43
C LEU A 104 0.41 3.95 6.51
N THR A 105 0.72 3.55 7.74
CA THR A 105 1.19 4.47 8.79
C THR A 105 2.50 5.13 8.38
N VAL A 106 3.46 4.36 7.85
CA VAL A 106 4.71 4.91 7.29
C VAL A 106 4.41 5.89 6.17
N MET A 107 3.55 5.52 5.20
CA MET A 107 3.19 6.39 4.08
C MET A 107 2.53 7.70 4.52
N ARG A 108 1.69 7.67 5.58
CA ARG A 108 1.11 8.88 6.18
C ARG A 108 2.16 9.86 6.66
N HIS A 109 3.25 9.38 7.26
CA HIS A 109 4.35 10.25 7.69
C HIS A 109 5.22 10.72 6.50
N MET A 110 5.40 9.87 5.48
CA MET A 110 6.25 10.18 4.33
C MET A 110 5.57 11.10 3.30
N ARG A 111 4.23 11.03 3.17
CA ARG A 111 3.40 11.79 2.22
C ARG A 111 2.07 12.17 2.89
N PRO A 112 2.05 13.05 3.90
CA PRO A 112 0.85 13.35 4.68
C PRO A 112 -0.31 13.86 3.82
N TRP A 113 -0.04 14.77 2.88
CA TRP A 113 -1.05 15.30 1.96
C TRP A 113 -1.57 14.25 0.99
N GLY A 114 -0.70 13.35 0.51
CA GLY A 114 -1.13 12.22 -0.32
C GLY A 114 -2.01 11.24 0.46
N HIS A 115 -1.70 11.01 1.74
CA HIS A 115 -2.48 10.16 2.63
C HIS A 115 -3.85 10.76 2.99
N ILE A 116 -3.95 12.07 3.19
CA ILE A 116 -5.23 12.78 3.32
C ILE A 116 -6.00 12.74 2.00
N GLY A 117 -5.30 12.92 0.88
CA GLY A 117 -5.90 12.85 -0.46
C GLY A 117 -6.62 11.53 -0.76
N LEU A 118 -6.25 10.43 -0.09
CA LEU A 118 -6.97 9.15 -0.19
C LEU A 118 -8.45 9.26 0.18
N THR A 119 -8.83 10.24 1.00
CA THR A 119 -10.26 10.53 1.26
C THR A 119 -11.04 10.69 -0.03
N PHE A 120 -10.49 11.35 -1.06
CA PHE A 120 -11.18 11.58 -2.33
C PHE A 120 -11.18 10.39 -3.27
N THR A 121 -10.21 9.47 -3.12
CA THR A 121 -10.03 8.33 -4.04
C THR A 121 -10.64 7.03 -3.51
N GLN A 122 -11.07 6.99 -2.25
CA GLN A 122 -11.75 5.83 -1.69
C GLN A 122 -13.22 5.79 -2.09
N GLY A 123 -13.54 5.06 -3.16
CA GLY A 123 -14.90 5.01 -3.71
C GLY A 123 -15.94 4.36 -2.78
N LEU A 124 -15.56 3.38 -1.96
CA LEU A 124 -16.49 2.63 -1.10
C LEU A 124 -17.26 3.53 -0.11
N PRO A 125 -16.60 4.31 0.77
CA PRO A 125 -17.32 5.15 1.74
C PRO A 125 -18.24 6.17 1.07
N TRP A 126 -17.84 6.77 -0.06
CA TRP A 126 -18.69 7.73 -0.79
C TRP A 126 -19.90 7.07 -1.44
N SER A 127 -19.72 5.86 -1.99
CA SER A 127 -20.82 5.12 -2.60
C SER A 127 -21.85 4.70 -1.55
N LEU A 128 -21.39 4.29 -0.37
CA LEU A 128 -22.27 3.98 0.75
C LEU A 128 -22.96 5.23 1.31
N ALA A 129 -22.24 6.35 1.43
CA ALA A 129 -22.82 7.61 1.86
C ALA A 129 -23.96 8.06 0.92
N ALA A 130 -23.73 8.01 -0.39
CA ALA A 130 -24.76 8.33 -1.39
C ALA A 130 -25.97 7.39 -1.30
N LEU A 131 -25.74 6.08 -1.08
CA LEU A 131 -26.83 5.12 -0.92
C LEU A 131 -27.69 5.41 0.33
N LEU A 132 -27.05 5.84 1.43
CA LEU A 132 -27.74 6.13 2.68
C LEU A 132 -28.49 7.46 2.66
N THR A 133 -27.99 8.47 1.94
CA THR A 133 -28.64 9.79 1.84
C THR A 133 -29.70 9.85 0.73
N HIS A 134 -29.54 9.04 -0.32
CA HIS A 134 -30.41 8.99 -1.50
C HIS A 134 -30.87 7.54 -1.81
N PRO A 135 -31.66 6.90 -0.92
CA PRO A 135 -32.03 5.50 -1.08
C PRO A 135 -33.15 5.24 -2.10
N ALA A 136 -34.01 6.23 -2.37
CA ALA A 136 -35.28 6.03 -3.10
C ALA A 136 -35.34 6.67 -4.50
N ASP A 137 -34.35 7.49 -4.87
CA ASP A 137 -34.32 8.24 -6.13
C ASP A 137 -33.37 7.61 -7.19
N GLY A 138 -32.80 6.45 -6.89
CA GLY A 138 -31.87 5.73 -7.76
C GLY A 138 -30.45 6.30 -7.82
N ILE A 139 -30.19 7.48 -7.24
CA ILE A 139 -28.86 8.11 -7.24
C ILE A 139 -27.89 7.25 -6.44
N GLY A 140 -28.27 6.83 -5.24
CA GLY A 140 -27.46 5.95 -4.40
C GLY A 140 -27.07 4.64 -5.10
N ALA A 141 -28.04 4.01 -5.78
CA ALA A 141 -27.81 2.81 -6.56
C ALA A 141 -26.87 3.06 -7.76
N ALA A 142 -27.01 4.21 -8.43
CA ALA A 142 -26.12 4.60 -9.53
C ALA A 142 -24.66 4.77 -9.07
N TYR A 143 -24.43 5.40 -7.91
CA TYR A 143 -23.08 5.53 -7.33
C TYR A 143 -22.47 4.17 -6.99
N VAL A 144 -23.23 3.28 -6.34
CA VAL A 144 -22.76 1.92 -6.04
C VAL A 144 -22.47 1.13 -7.31
N GLY A 145 -23.35 1.22 -8.32
CA GLY A 145 -23.16 0.60 -9.63
C GLY A 145 -21.89 1.11 -10.32
N ALA A 146 -21.70 2.43 -10.40
CA ALA A 146 -20.52 3.05 -10.98
C ALA A 146 -19.23 2.65 -10.24
N TYR A 147 -19.27 2.61 -8.91
CA TYR A 147 -18.17 2.13 -8.08
C TYR A 147 -17.83 0.67 -8.39
N VAL A 148 -18.79 -0.24 -8.34
CA VAL A 148 -18.55 -1.67 -8.61
C VAL A 148 -18.01 -1.86 -10.03
N LEU A 149 -18.61 -1.23 -11.03
CA LEU A 149 -18.15 -1.30 -12.42
C LEU A 149 -16.71 -0.79 -12.56
N SER A 150 -16.39 0.35 -11.96
CA SER A 150 -15.03 0.91 -12.00
C SER A 150 -14.02 -0.01 -11.32
N ARG A 151 -14.37 -0.59 -10.17
CA ARG A 151 -13.51 -1.54 -9.43
C ARG A 151 -13.29 -2.83 -10.21
N LEU A 152 -14.33 -3.37 -10.84
CA LEU A 152 -14.22 -4.55 -11.71
C LEU A 152 -13.36 -4.25 -12.95
N ALA A 153 -13.59 -3.10 -13.60
CA ALA A 153 -12.87 -2.69 -14.79
C ALA A 153 -11.36 -2.51 -14.51
N ILE A 154 -10.99 -1.75 -13.48
CA ILE A 154 -9.57 -1.52 -13.16
C ILE A 154 -8.88 -2.82 -12.71
N THR A 155 -9.56 -3.64 -11.91
CA THR A 155 -9.02 -4.92 -11.45
C THR A 155 -8.81 -5.87 -12.62
N TRP A 156 -9.73 -5.91 -13.58
CA TRP A 156 -9.60 -6.72 -14.79
C TRP A 156 -8.46 -6.21 -15.68
N LEU A 157 -8.39 -4.90 -15.92
CA LEU A 157 -7.35 -4.28 -16.74
C LEU A 157 -5.95 -4.55 -16.18
N VAL A 158 -5.75 -4.32 -14.88
CA VAL A 158 -4.45 -4.57 -14.25
C VAL A 158 -4.17 -6.06 -14.10
N GLY A 159 -5.13 -6.84 -13.60
CA GLY A 159 -4.93 -8.24 -13.25
C GLY A 159 -4.90 -9.18 -14.46
N ALA A 160 -5.92 -9.11 -15.32
CA ALA A 160 -6.08 -10.03 -16.45
C ALA A 160 -5.30 -9.57 -17.67
N TRP A 161 -5.40 -8.30 -18.06
CA TRP A 161 -4.71 -7.79 -19.25
C TRP A 161 -3.23 -7.47 -18.97
N GLY A 162 -2.94 -6.68 -17.93
CA GLY A 162 -1.57 -6.28 -17.58
C GLY A 162 -0.73 -7.43 -17.02
N LEU A 163 -1.19 -8.03 -15.92
CA LEU A 163 -0.44 -9.05 -15.17
C LEU A 163 -0.70 -10.49 -15.64
N LYS A 164 -1.62 -10.70 -16.58
CA LYS A 164 -1.97 -12.01 -17.15
C LYS A 164 -2.32 -13.07 -16.08
N GLN A 165 -2.99 -12.64 -15.01
CA GLN A 165 -3.40 -13.50 -13.90
C GLN A 165 -4.55 -14.42 -14.32
N ARG A 166 -4.35 -15.74 -14.18
CA ARG A 166 -5.37 -16.75 -14.46
C ARG A 166 -6.37 -16.85 -13.29
N GLY A 167 -7.64 -17.11 -13.60
CA GLY A 167 -8.68 -17.34 -12.60
C GLY A 167 -9.12 -16.11 -11.81
N LEU A 168 -8.80 -14.89 -12.29
CA LEU A 168 -9.11 -13.63 -11.60
C LEU A 168 -10.62 -13.46 -11.32
N TRP A 169 -11.48 -13.90 -12.24
CA TRP A 169 -12.94 -13.80 -12.10
C TRP A 169 -13.47 -14.41 -10.80
N LYS A 170 -12.95 -15.57 -10.37
CA LYS A 170 -13.36 -16.22 -9.11
C LYS A 170 -12.97 -15.41 -7.87
N LYS A 171 -11.98 -14.52 -8.00
CA LYS A 171 -11.45 -13.70 -6.91
C LYS A 171 -12.06 -12.29 -6.87
N MET A 172 -12.81 -11.86 -7.89
CA MET A 172 -13.38 -10.51 -7.98
C MET A 172 -14.19 -10.06 -6.76
N PRO A 173 -14.98 -10.92 -6.08
CA PRO A 173 -15.66 -10.52 -4.84
C PRO A 173 -14.72 -10.03 -3.73
N LEU A 174 -13.45 -10.48 -3.73
CA LEU A 174 -12.44 -10.03 -2.76
C LEU A 174 -12.07 -8.56 -2.93
N VAL A 175 -12.38 -7.92 -4.06
CA VAL A 175 -12.10 -6.48 -4.26
C VAL A 175 -12.87 -5.65 -3.24
N ILE A 176 -14.16 -5.93 -3.06
CA ILE A 176 -15.00 -5.19 -2.10
C ILE A 176 -14.53 -5.44 -0.66
N PHE A 177 -14.18 -6.69 -0.34
CA PHE A 177 -13.63 -7.04 0.97
C PHE A 177 -12.29 -6.33 1.24
N TRP A 178 -11.42 -6.26 0.22
CA TRP A 178 -10.19 -5.50 0.29
C TRP A 178 -10.45 -4.01 0.50
N ASP A 179 -11.38 -3.42 -0.24
CA ASP A 179 -11.70 -1.98 -0.15
C ASP A 179 -12.22 -1.62 1.25
N ALA A 180 -13.09 -2.45 1.84
CA ALA A 180 -13.52 -2.29 3.22
C ALA A 180 -12.34 -2.40 4.20
N SER A 181 -11.46 -3.40 4.02
CA SER A 181 -10.27 -3.57 4.85
C SER A 181 -9.32 -2.38 4.73
N ALA A 182 -9.09 -1.88 3.51
CA ALA A 182 -8.23 -0.76 3.20
C ALA A 182 -8.77 0.55 3.80
N PHE A 183 -10.09 0.78 3.75
CA PHE A 183 -10.73 1.91 4.42
C PHE A 183 -10.53 1.88 5.93
N VAL A 184 -10.77 0.72 6.56
CA VAL A 184 -10.54 0.57 8.01
C VAL A 184 -9.07 0.77 8.36
N ILE A 185 -8.14 0.17 7.62
CA ILE A 185 -6.70 0.38 7.79
C ILE A 185 -6.38 1.87 7.70
N TRP A 186 -6.87 2.56 6.67
CA TRP A 186 -6.65 3.99 6.47
C TRP A 186 -7.17 4.81 7.65
N LEU A 187 -8.39 4.59 8.13
CA LEU A 187 -8.93 5.26 9.31
C LEU A 187 -8.05 5.05 10.55
N LEU A 188 -7.62 3.80 10.80
CA LEU A 188 -6.79 3.47 11.96
C LEU A 188 -5.41 4.13 11.93
N THR A 189 -4.90 4.52 10.77
CA THR A 189 -3.58 5.19 10.68
C THR A 189 -3.58 6.56 11.35
N PHE A 190 -4.70 7.29 11.39
CA PHE A 190 -4.77 8.64 11.97
C PHE A 190 -4.60 8.61 13.50
N GLY A 191 -5.13 7.59 14.17
CA GLY A 191 -4.93 7.38 15.61
C GLY A 191 -3.57 6.76 15.96
N ARG A 192 -2.85 6.20 14.98
CA ARG A 192 -1.66 5.39 15.23
C ARG A 192 -0.39 6.23 15.25
N ARG A 193 0.25 6.32 16.42
CA ARG A 193 1.53 7.04 16.63
C ARG A 193 2.77 6.15 16.63
N ARG A 194 2.59 4.82 16.70
CA ARG A 194 3.68 3.84 16.83
C ARG A 194 3.53 2.72 15.82
N ILE A 195 4.66 2.24 15.31
CA ILE A 195 4.73 1.05 14.45
C ILE A 195 5.58 -0.02 15.13
N ARG A 196 5.19 -1.29 15.02
CA ARG A 196 6.00 -2.41 15.48
C ARG A 196 6.77 -2.99 14.30
N TRP A 197 8.08 -3.09 14.39
CA TRP A 197 8.92 -3.66 13.35
C TRP A 197 10.10 -4.41 13.96
N ARG A 198 10.37 -5.63 13.48
CA ARG A 198 11.41 -6.52 14.04
C ARG A 198 11.32 -6.65 15.57
N ASN A 199 10.10 -6.80 16.09
CA ASN A 199 9.78 -6.89 17.52
C ASN A 199 10.10 -5.66 18.38
N VAL A 200 10.41 -4.52 17.77
CA VAL A 200 10.62 -3.24 18.45
C VAL A 200 9.52 -2.25 18.05
N ASP A 201 9.02 -1.49 19.02
CA ASP A 201 8.08 -0.40 18.77
C ASP A 201 8.85 0.89 18.45
N TYR A 202 8.50 1.53 17.33
CA TYR A 202 9.09 2.79 16.87
C TYR A 202 8.03 3.88 16.79
N ARG A 203 8.43 5.12 17.06
CA ARG A 203 7.73 6.32 16.59
C ARG A 203 8.45 6.85 15.36
N ILE A 204 7.70 7.50 14.48
CA ILE A 204 8.28 8.23 13.35
C ILE A 204 8.35 9.70 13.75
N HIS A 205 9.57 10.23 13.90
CA HIS A 205 9.84 11.63 14.20
C HIS A 205 10.84 12.15 13.17
N ASP A 206 10.52 13.27 12.50
CA ASP A 206 11.31 13.85 11.42
C ASP A 206 11.76 12.86 10.34
N GLY A 207 10.85 11.94 9.99
CA GLY A 207 11.11 10.89 9.00
C GLY A 207 12.04 9.78 9.47
N MET A 208 12.40 9.74 10.76
CA MET A 208 13.27 8.72 11.36
C MET A 208 12.49 7.81 12.32
N LEU A 209 12.90 6.55 12.37
CA LEU A 209 12.45 5.53 13.30
C LEU A 209 13.17 5.71 14.63
N VAL A 210 12.44 6.17 15.63
CA VAL A 210 12.94 6.34 17.00
C VAL A 210 12.36 5.22 17.88
N PRO A 211 13.18 4.33 18.45
CA PRO A 211 12.70 3.30 19.36
C PRO A 211 11.92 3.91 20.52
N VAL A 212 10.80 3.30 20.86
CA VAL A 212 10.08 3.61 22.09
C VAL A 212 10.72 2.79 23.20
N ALA A 213 11.21 3.45 24.25
CA ALA A 213 11.70 2.76 25.43
C ALA A 213 10.67 1.72 25.90
N PRO A 214 11.09 0.49 26.26
CA PRO A 214 10.19 -0.51 26.82
C PRO A 214 9.44 0.12 27.99
N ASN A 215 8.12 -0.04 28.03
CA ASN A 215 7.37 0.38 29.20
C ASN A 215 7.73 -0.61 30.33
N PRO A 216 8.35 -0.20 31.45
CA PRO A 216 8.71 -1.12 32.52
C PRO A 216 7.50 -1.86 33.13
N ALA A 217 6.27 -1.42 32.82
CA ALA A 217 5.03 -2.04 33.28
C ALA A 217 4.47 -3.16 32.38
N SER A 218 5.10 -3.52 31.25
CA SER A 218 4.61 -4.60 30.37
C SER A 218 5.36 -5.94 30.49
N ASP A 219 6.39 -6.04 31.34
CA ASP A 219 7.12 -7.27 31.63
C ASP A 219 6.57 -8.01 32.87
N SER A 220 5.26 -7.95 33.11
CA SER A 220 4.60 -8.90 34.00
C SER A 220 4.16 -10.12 33.19
N PRO A 221 4.66 -11.33 33.48
CA PRO A 221 4.27 -12.53 32.75
C PRO A 221 2.77 -12.76 32.91
N ARG A 222 2.07 -12.97 31.79
CA ARG A 222 0.77 -13.65 31.74
C ARG A 222 0.95 -14.97 31.03
#